data_AF-A0A391PCU7-F1
#
_entry.id   AF-A0A391PCU7-F1
#
_cell.length_a   1.000
_cell.length_b   1.000
_cell.length_c   1.000
_cell.angle_alpha   90.00
_cell.angle_beta   90.00
_cell.angle_gamma   90.00
#
_symmetry.space_group_name_H-M   'P 1'
#
loop_
_entity.id
_entity.type
_entity.pdbx_description
1 polymer ?
#
loop_
_entity_poly.entity_id
_entity_poly.type
_entity_poly.pdbx_seq_one_letter_code
_entity_poly.pdbx_strand_id
1 'polypeptide(L)' 'MTKRAEYMFALYSGSVADPGDRNPYAGSDSLVLAKLWMRGYQRMLRVRIETGPAMQTYRAARAEWDPPGRAS' A
#
# COMPACT_ATOMS: atom_id res chain seq x y z
N MET A 1 21.35 9.22 -14.28
CA MET A 1 20.20 8.28 -14.16
C MET A 1 19.19 8.64 -15.25
N THR A 2 18.44 7.69 -15.81
CA THR A 2 17.39 8.03 -16.80
C THR A 2 16.09 8.41 -16.09
N LYS A 3 15.22 9.23 -16.72
CA LYS A 3 13.88 9.53 -16.18
C LYS A 3 13.08 8.28 -15.83
N ARG A 4 13.17 7.25 -16.66
CA ARG A 4 12.54 5.95 -16.40
C ARG A 4 13.08 5.32 -15.12
N ALA A 5 14.41 5.32 -14.93
CA ALA A 5 15.04 4.79 -13.73
C ALA A 5 14.63 5.57 -12.47
N GLU A 6 14.55 6.90 -12.54
CA GLU A 6 14.06 7.74 -11.43
C GLU A 6 12.62 7.42 -11.05
N TYR A 7 11.75 7.24 -12.04
CA TYR A 7 10.35 6.92 -11.80
C TYR A 7 10.18 5.53 -11.20
N MET A 8 10.95 4.55 -11.69
CA MET A 8 10.98 3.21 -11.13
C MET A 8 11.50 3.22 -9.69
N PHE A 9 12.55 4.00 -9.42
CA PHE A 9 13.11 4.11 -8.08
C PHE A 9 12.13 4.77 -7.11
N ALA A 10 11.45 5.84 -7.50
CA ALA A 10 10.43 6.48 -6.67
C ALA A 10 9.28 5.51 -6.34
N LEU A 11 8.79 4.76 -7.33
CA LEU A 11 7.74 3.75 -7.12
C LEU A 11 8.22 2.61 -6.20
N TYR A 12 9.41 2.09 -6.45
CA TYR A 12 9.99 0.98 -5.69
C TYR A 12 10.24 1.37 -4.24
N SER A 13 10.89 2.52 -4.00
CA SER A 13 11.19 3.01 -2.65
C SER A 13 9.93 3.20 -1.81
N GLY A 14 8.83 3.70 -2.38
CA GLY A 14 7.54 3.74 -1.69
C GLY A 14 7.00 2.35 -1.32
N SER A 15 7.18 1.35 -2.21
CA SER A 15 6.66 0.00 -1.99
C SER A 15 7.39 -0.81 -0.90
N VAL A 16 8.59 -0.38 -0.51
CA VAL A 16 9.40 -1.02 0.54
C VAL A 16 9.58 -0.15 1.79
N ALA A 17 8.91 1.01 1.83
CA ALA A 17 8.93 1.90 3.00
C ALA A 17 8.18 1.29 4.20
N ASP A 18 8.35 1.90 5.36
CA ASP A 18 7.70 1.52 6.61
C ASP A 18 6.52 2.45 6.96
N PRO A 19 5.49 1.94 7.66
CA PRO A 19 4.36 2.77 8.08
C PRO A 19 4.81 3.98 8.90
N GLY A 20 4.42 5.17 8.45
CA GLY A 20 4.80 6.44 9.06
C GLY A 20 5.97 7.14 8.38
N ASP A 21 6.66 6.46 7.45
CA ASP A 21 7.72 7.09 6.66
C ASP A 21 7.19 8.30 5.87
N ARG A 22 8.01 9.34 5.83
CA ARG A 22 7.73 10.55 5.07
C ARG A 22 8.11 10.34 3.61
N ASN A 23 7.30 10.87 2.69
CA ASN A 23 7.63 10.88 1.27
C ASN A 23 8.88 11.75 1.04
N PRO A 24 10.02 11.18 0.58
CA PRO A 24 11.27 11.92 0.41
C PRO A 24 11.21 12.94 -0.74
N TYR A 25 10.20 12.85 -1.61
CA TYR A 25 9.96 13.78 -2.71
C TYR A 25 8.93 14.86 -2.36
N ALA A 26 8.42 14.89 -1.11
CA ALA A 26 7.53 15.95 -0.66
C ALA A 26 8.24 17.30 -0.75
N GLY A 27 7.61 18.27 -1.41
CA GLY A 27 8.18 19.61 -1.63
C GLY A 27 9.28 19.67 -2.70
N SER A 28 9.53 18.58 -3.44
CA SER A 28 10.42 18.63 -4.62
C SER A 28 9.71 19.24 -5.83
N ASP A 29 10.49 19.76 -6.79
CA ASP A 29 9.98 20.32 -8.04
C ASP A 29 9.23 19.28 -8.91
N SER A 30 9.44 17.97 -8.66
CA SER A 30 8.83 16.90 -9.44
C SER A 30 7.69 16.22 -8.69
N LEU A 31 6.48 16.76 -8.91
CA LEU A 31 5.24 16.18 -8.37
C LEU A 31 5.00 14.72 -8.81
N VAL A 32 5.56 14.32 -9.95
CA VAL A 32 5.45 12.94 -10.46
C VAL A 32 6.18 11.95 -9.56
N LEU A 33 7.38 12.29 -9.08
CA LEU A 33 8.13 11.42 -8.17
C LEU A 33 7.39 11.22 -6.85
N ALA A 34 6.84 12.31 -6.30
CA ALA A 34 6.04 12.25 -5.08
C ALA A 34 4.82 11.34 -5.24
N LYS A 35 4.10 11.42 -6.36
CA LYS A 35 2.94 10.56 -6.65
C LYS A 35 3.32 9.10 -6.84
N LEU A 36 4.45 8.81 -7.51
CA LEU A 36 4.92 7.44 -7.71
C LEU A 36 5.32 6.78 -6.39
N TRP A 37 6.04 7.50 -5.53
CA TRP A 37 6.35 7.02 -4.19
C TRP A 37 5.09 6.74 -3.39
N MET A 38 4.14 7.67 -3.38
CA MET A 38 2.88 7.49 -2.66
C MET A 38 2.08 6.28 -3.15
N ARG A 39 2.09 6.02 -4.47
CA ARG A 39 1.45 4.82 -5.03
C ARG A 39 2.11 3.53 -4.55
N GLY A 40 3.43 3.49 -4.47
CA GLY A 40 4.18 2.38 -3.89
C GLY A 40 3.80 2.16 -2.42
N TYR A 41 3.82 3.24 -1.65
CA TYR A 41 3.50 3.25 -0.22
C TYR A 41 2.07 2.76 0.07
N GLN A 42 1.08 3.24 -0.69
CA GLN A 42 -0.31 2.79 -0.55
C GLN A 42 -0.49 1.31 -0.90
N ARG A 43 0.19 0.82 -1.94
CA ARG A 43 0.17 -0.61 -2.28
C ARG A 43 0.73 -1.44 -1.13
N MET A 44 1.86 -1.01 -0.57
CA MET A 44 2.48 -1.65 0.58
C MET A 44 1.53 -1.66 1.79
N LEU A 45 0.92 -0.53 2.14
CA LEU A 45 0.00 -0.43 3.28
C LEU A 45 -1.20 -1.37 3.09
N ARG A 46 -1.77 -1.41 1.88
CA ARG A 46 -2.87 -2.32 1.57
C ARG A 46 -2.49 -3.76 1.83
N VAL A 47 -1.33 -4.21 1.34
CA VAL A 47 -0.85 -5.58 1.58
C VAL A 47 -0.71 -5.83 3.08
N ARG A 48 0.00 -4.98 3.82
CA ARG A 48 0.19 -5.13 5.27
C ARG A 48 -1.13 -5.19 6.04
N ILE A 49 -2.12 -4.38 5.67
CA ILE A 49 -3.46 -4.38 6.27
C ILE A 49 -4.21 -5.66 5.90
N GLU A 50 -4.23 -6.05 4.63
CA GLU A 50 -5.02 -7.18 4.13
C GLU A 50 -4.47 -8.54 4.53
N THR A 51 -3.17 -8.65 4.75
CA THR A 51 -2.49 -9.90 5.12
C THR A 51 -2.12 -9.96 6.60
N GLY A 52 -2.36 -8.89 7.37
CA GLY A 52 -2.03 -8.83 8.78
C GLY A 52 -2.87 -9.80 9.64
N PRO A 53 -2.35 -10.24 10.80
CA PRO A 53 -3.06 -11.18 11.68
C PRO A 53 -4.46 -10.72 12.08
N ALA A 54 -4.63 -9.43 12.37
CA ALA A 54 -5.94 -8.86 12.72
C ALA A 54 -6.97 -9.02 11.59
N MET A 55 -6.56 -8.83 10.32
CA MET A 55 -7.46 -9.01 9.18
C MET A 55 -7.75 -10.49 8.91
N GLN A 56 -6.78 -11.37 9.15
CA GLN A 56 -7.01 -12.82 9.11
C GLN A 56 -8.02 -13.26 10.15
N THR A 57 -7.87 -12.83 11.41
CA THR A 57 -8.83 -13.07 12.49
C THR A 57 -10.21 -12.54 12.15
N TYR A 58 -10.30 -11.31 11.64
CA TYR A 58 -11.57 -10.71 11.21
C TYR A 58 -12.25 -11.55 10.11
N ARG A 59 -11.50 -11.97 9.08
CA ARG A 59 -12.04 -12.80 8.00
C ARG A 59 -12.48 -14.19 8.47
N ALA A 60 -11.71 -14.82 9.37
CA ALA A 60 -12.06 -16.11 9.96
C ALA A 60 -13.37 -16.01 10.76
N ALA A 61 -13.47 -15.04 11.67
CA ALA A 61 -14.68 -14.80 12.45
C ALA A 61 -15.88 -14.46 11.56
N ARG A 62 -15.68 -13.69 10.48
CA ARG A 62 -16.74 -13.36 9.53
C ARG A 62 -17.21 -14.57 8.71
N ALA A 63 -16.30 -15.47 8.34
CA ALA A 63 -16.66 -16.71 7.65
C ALA A 63 -17.40 -17.69 8.57
N GLU A 64 -17.03 -17.75 9.84
CA GLU A 64 -17.74 -18.53 10.87
C GLU A 64 -19.12 -17.97 11.19
N TRP A 65 -19.27 -16.63 11.16
CA TRP A 65 -20.53 -15.97 11.45
C TRP A 65 -21.56 -16.06 10.32
N ASP A 66 -21.19 -16.49 9.11
CA ASP A 66 -22.02 -16.39 7.90
C ASP A 66 -23.47 -16.86 8.17
N PRO A 67 -24.42 -15.93 8.37
CA PRO A 67 -25.76 -16.30 8.78
C PRO A 67 -26.51 -16.84 7.57
N PRO A 68 -27.32 -17.91 7.71
CA PRO A 68 -28.02 -18.50 6.59
C PRO A 68 -28.97 -17.46 5.96
N GLY A 69 -28.63 -16.92 4.78
CA GLY A 69 -29.53 -16.02 4.05
C GLY A 69 -28.93 -14.94 3.13
N ARG A 70 -27.63 -14.87 2.87
CA ARG A 70 -27.05 -13.92 1.87
C ARG A 70 -26.32 -14.57 0.70
N ALA A 71 -26.80 -15.73 0.26
CA ALA A 71 -26.60 -16.17 -1.12
C ALA A 71 -27.96 -16.08 -1.82
N SER A 72 -28.12 -15.10 -2.70
CA SER A 72 -29.16 -15.05 -3.74
C SER A 72 -28.45 -14.82 -5.07
#